data_AF-A0A6G9AQS9-F1
#
_entry.id   AF-A0A6G9AQS9-F1
#
_cell.length_a   1.000
_cell.length_b   1.000
_cell.length_c   1.000
_cell.angle_alpha   90.00
_cell.angle_beta   90.00
_cell.angle_gamma   90.00
#
_symmetry.space_group_name_H-M   'P 1'
#
loop_
_entity.id
_entity.type
_entity.pdbx_description
1 polymer ?
#
loop_
_entity_poly.entity_id
_entity_poly.type
_entity_poly.pdbx_seq_one_letter_code
_entity_poly.pdbx_strand_id
1 'polypeptide(L)' 'MAKPTQPTVQALQAEPTRSYDIVGLQIADRMPIAFAGREYDLANLSAEERDFLLQFPEQVPYLKKLDVSQASV' A
#
# COMPACT_ATOMS: atom_id res chain seq x y z
N MET A 1 -10.62 45.82 12.39
CA MET A 1 -10.80 44.74 11.40
C MET A 1 -9.76 43.68 11.69
N ALA A 2 -10.09 42.66 12.48
CA ALA A 2 -9.15 41.60 12.84
C ALA A 2 -9.46 40.35 12.02
N LYS A 3 -8.49 39.90 11.21
CA LYS A 3 -8.44 38.53 10.69
C LYS A 3 -7.10 37.94 11.12
N PRO A 4 -7.12 37.10 12.15
CA PRO A 4 -6.37 35.85 12.09
C PRO A 4 -7.31 34.74 12.57
N THR A 5 -7.41 33.61 11.89
CA THR A 5 -6.40 32.56 12.00
C THR A 5 -6.68 31.59 10.85
N GLN A 6 -5.71 31.39 9.97
CA GLN A 6 -5.71 30.23 9.07
C GLN A 6 -5.58 28.98 9.94
N PRO A 7 -6.49 28.01 9.84
CA PRO A 7 -6.23 26.69 10.40
C PRO A 7 -5.17 26.02 9.53
N THR A 8 -3.93 26.01 10.04
CA THR A 8 -2.91 25.04 9.66
C THR A 8 -3.42 23.66 10.06
N VAL A 9 -4.04 22.95 9.12
CA VAL A 9 -4.26 21.51 9.19
C VAL A 9 -3.37 20.92 8.11
N GLN A 10 -2.08 20.77 8.41
CA GLN A 10 -1.46 19.52 8.85
C GLN A 10 -1.61 18.39 7.84
N ALA A 11 -0.46 18.10 7.23
CA ALA A 11 -0.07 16.88 6.54
C ALA A 11 -1.00 16.44 5.41
N LEU A 12 -0.55 16.74 4.18
CA LEU A 12 -0.25 15.74 3.16
C LEU A 12 -0.43 14.31 3.69
N GLN A 13 -1.67 13.83 3.70
CA GLN A 13 -1.92 12.42 3.57
C GLN A 13 -1.45 12.14 2.16
N ALA A 14 -0.16 11.80 2.04
CA ALA A 14 0.28 10.97 0.94
C ALA A 14 -0.64 9.76 1.05
N GLU A 15 -1.73 9.78 0.28
CA GLU A 15 -2.40 8.55 -0.10
C GLU A 15 -1.26 7.59 -0.38
N PRO A 16 -1.17 6.45 0.32
CA PRO A 16 -0.12 5.50 0.02
C PRO A 16 -0.35 5.17 -1.44
N THR A 17 0.43 5.79 -2.33
CA THR A 17 0.45 5.52 -3.76
C THR A 17 0.72 4.04 -3.79
N ARG A 18 -0.35 3.25 -3.93
CA ARG A 18 -0.31 1.82 -3.64
C ARG A 18 0.77 1.28 -4.52
N SER A 19 1.96 1.04 -3.96
CA SER A 19 3.15 0.74 -4.76
C SER A 19 3.15 -0.75 -5.12
N TYR A 20 1.99 -1.38 -5.01
CA TYR A 20 1.70 -2.75 -5.32
C TYR A 20 0.30 -2.87 -5.90
N ASP A 21 0.14 -3.91 -6.70
CA ASP A 21 -1.12 -4.35 -7.25
C ASP A 21 -1.37 -5.81 -6.84
N ILE A 22 -2.64 -6.17 -6.70
CA ILE A 22 -3.05 -7.55 -6.39
C ILE A 22 -3.73 -8.11 -7.63
N VAL A 23 -3.05 -9.03 -8.31
CA VAL A 23 -3.51 -9.62 -9.58
C VAL A 23 -4.07 -11.02 -9.36
N GLY A 24 -5.14 -11.34 -10.09
CA GLY A 24 -5.73 -12.69 -10.09
C GLY A 24 -6.53 -13.05 -8.83
N LEU A 25 -6.68 -12.13 -7.87
CA LEU A 25 -7.58 -12.25 -6.73
C LEU A 25 -8.70 -11.23 -6.83
N GLN A 26 -9.88 -11.58 -6.32
CA GLN A 26 -10.94 -10.61 -6.11
C GLN A 26 -10.55 -9.70 -4.95
N ILE A 27 -10.45 -8.40 -5.23
CA ILE A 27 -10.16 -7.40 -4.21
C ILE A 27 -11.34 -7.37 -3.23
N ALA A 28 -11.01 -7.56 -1.96
CA ALA A 28 -11.95 -7.52 -0.85
C ALA A 28 -11.40 -6.63 0.26
N ASP A 29 -12.26 -6.21 1.18
CA ASP A 29 -11.88 -5.33 2.30
C ASP A 29 -10.88 -5.98 3.27
N ARG A 30 -10.84 -7.32 3.31
CA ARG A 30 -9.92 -8.10 4.14
C ARG A 30 -9.43 -9.32 3.37
N MET A 31 -8.12 -9.45 3.20
CA MET A 31 -7.47 -10.51 2.45
C MET A 31 -6.32 -11.12 3.26
N PRO A 32 -6.62 -11.87 4.34
CA PRO A 32 -5.60 -12.44 5.20
C PRO A 32 -4.90 -13.61 4.49
N ILE A 33 -3.58 -13.61 4.51
CA ILE A 33 -2.72 -14.69 4.05
C ILE A 33 -1.78 -15.12 5.18
N ALA A 34 -1.52 -16.42 5.28
CA ALA A 34 -0.49 -16.94 6.17
C ALA A 34 0.83 -17.04 5.40
N PHE A 35 1.84 -16.28 5.82
CA PHE A 35 3.16 -16.28 5.22
C PHE A 35 4.24 -16.31 6.32
N ALA A 36 5.24 -17.18 6.18
CA ALA A 36 6.32 -17.36 7.16
C ALA A 36 5.84 -17.54 8.62
N GLY A 37 4.67 -18.16 8.83
CA GLY A 37 4.07 -18.35 10.16
C GLY A 37 3.41 -17.10 10.77
N ARG A 38 3.21 -16.04 9.98
CA ARG A 38 2.50 -14.80 10.35
C ARG A 38 1.30 -14.58 9.42
N GLU A 39 0.28 -13.90 9.92
CA GLU A 39 -0.88 -13.49 9.11
C GLU A 39 -0.64 -12.06 8.60
N TYR A 40 -0.76 -11.86 7.28
CA TYR A 40 -0.67 -10.55 6.64
C TYR A 40 -1.97 -10.26 5.89
N ASP A 41 -2.44 -9.02 5.94
CA ASP A 41 -3.63 -8.62 5.17
C ASP A 41 -3.21 -7.93 3.88
N LEU A 42 -3.40 -8.59 2.74
CA LEU A 42 -3.07 -8.03 1.44
C LEU A 42 -3.84 -6.74 1.12
N ALA A 43 -5.08 -6.63 1.62
CA ALA A 43 -5.90 -5.45 1.41
C ALA A 43 -5.32 -4.22 2.14
N ASN A 44 -4.54 -4.45 3.20
CA ASN A 44 -4.02 -3.42 4.09
C ASN A 44 -2.57 -3.71 4.52
N LEU A 45 -1.68 -3.92 3.54
CA LEU A 45 -0.26 -4.08 3.83
C LEU A 45 0.39 -2.74 4.14
N SER A 46 1.18 -2.71 5.20
CA SER A 46 2.16 -1.64 5.41
C SER A 46 3.27 -1.69 4.34
N ALA A 47 4.01 -0.59 4.18
CA ALA A 47 5.11 -0.53 3.22
C ALA A 47 6.16 -1.61 3.48
N GLU A 48 6.48 -1.87 4.76
CA GLU A 48 7.46 -2.87 5.17
C GLU A 48 6.98 -4.29 4.84
N GLU A 49 5.72 -4.62 5.14
CA GLU A 49 5.15 -5.94 4.88
C GLU A 49 5.04 -6.22 3.38
N ARG A 50 4.60 -5.22 2.61
CA ARG A 50 4.59 -5.29 1.15
C ARG A 50 5.99 -5.54 0.61
N ASP A 51 6.97 -4.73 1.00
CA ASP A 51 8.33 -4.85 0.49
C ASP A 51 8.96 -6.20 0.83
N PHE A 52 8.63 -6.75 2.01
CA PHE A 52 8.98 -8.10 2.40
C PHE A 52 8.31 -9.17 1.53
N LEU A 53 6.98 -9.11 1.36
CA LEU A 53 6.24 -10.10 0.55
C LEU A 53 6.64 -10.04 -0.94
N LEU A 54 6.98 -8.86 -1.45
CA LEU A 54 7.48 -8.67 -2.82
C LEU A 54 8.83 -9.35 -3.08
N GLN A 55 9.61 -9.70 -2.03
CA GLN A 55 10.83 -10.51 -2.17
C GLN A 55 10.53 -11.98 -2.50
N PHE A 56 9.28 -12.42 -2.33
CA PHE A 56 8.88 -13.83 -2.50
C PHE A 56 7.76 -13.99 -3.56
N PRO A 57 8.03 -13.63 -4.83
CA PRO A 57 7.01 -13.68 -5.88
C PRO A 57 6.51 -15.09 -6.20
N GLU A 58 7.24 -16.14 -5.84
CA GLU A 58 6.80 -17.53 -6.04
C GLU A 58 5.73 -17.97 -5.02
N GLN A 59 5.81 -17.45 -3.79
CA GLN A 59 4.87 -17.77 -2.71
C GLN A 59 3.67 -16.82 -2.70
N VAL A 60 3.88 -15.58 -3.16
CA VAL A 60 2.87 -14.51 -3.19
C VAL A 60 2.70 -14.02 -4.64
N PRO A 61 2.30 -14.90 -5.59
CA PRO A 61 2.32 -14.58 -7.03
C PRO A 61 1.32 -13.50 -7.44
N TYR A 62 0.30 -13.29 -6.60
CA TYR A 62 -0.72 -12.27 -6.76
C TYR A 62 -0.25 -10.88 -6.36
N LEU A 63 0.84 -10.73 -5.59
CA LEU A 63 1.37 -9.41 -5.22
C LEU A 63 2.41 -8.96 -6.24
N LYS A 64 2.14 -7.84 -6.92
CA LYS A 64 3.05 -7.25 -7.92
C LYS A 64 3.47 -5.87 -7.48
N LYS A 65 4.74 -5.51 -7.67
CA LYS A 65 5.20 -4.13 -7.45
C LYS A 65 4.60 -3.25 -8.56
N LEU A 66 3.83 -2.25 -8.15
CA LEU A 66 3.36 -1.23 -9.09
C LEU A 66 4.56 -0.32 -9.35
N ASP A 67 5.14 -0.41 -10.54
CA ASP A 67 6.23 0.48 -10.93
C ASP A 67 5.64 1.86 -11.23
N VAL A 68 5.64 2.73 -10.24
CA VAL A 68 5.11 4.10 -10.37
C VAL A 68 6.13 5.06 -11.00
N SER A 69 7.21 4.55 -11.60
CA SER A 69 8.30 5.36 -12.15
C SER A 69 7.97 6.04 -13.49
N GLN A 70 6.70 6.08 -13.91
CA GLN A 70 6.28 6.63 -15.21
C GLN A 70 5.15 7.68 -15.13
N ALA A 71 5.22 8.63 -14.18
CA ALA A 71 4.35 9.81 -14.24
C ALA A 71 5.07 11.06 -13.73
N SER A 72 6.15 11.46 -14.40
CA SER A 72 6.69 12.83 -14.32
C SER A 72 7.52 13.10 -15.58
N VAL A 73 6.84 13.49 -16.67
CA VAL A 73 7.45 14.24 -17.79
C VAL A 73 6.63 15.49 -17.99
#